data_AF-A0A157PMC9-F1
#
_entry.id   AF-A0A157PMC9-F1
#
_cell.length_a   1.000
_cell.length_b   1.000
_cell.length_c   1.000
_cell.angle_alpha   90.00
_cell.angle_beta   90.00
_cell.angle_gamma   90.00
#
_symmetry.space_group_name_H-M   'P 1'
#
loop_
_entity.id
_entity.type
_entity.pdbx_description
1 polymer ?
#
loop_
_entity_poly.entity_id
_entity_poly.type
_entity_poly.pdbx_seq_one_letter_code
_entity_poly.pdbx_strand_id
1 'polypeptide(L)'
;MTDIGARARRLTYLVHRWTGVAGCVLMALWFASGVVMLYVGYPKLTPWERLGALPALSAQDCRVAPAALPRGGGPAVLTSIRGQPYYVADDARGVPRAYSATTGLPAGPVDASSAAAAALAFLPGASIRGQDEIREDRWTHSRGLDPHRPLHRIQLQGPEPGTLYVSSATGQVVMDAPLAQQRWNYVGAWLHWLYLFRNQPVDPVWSWTVIVLSAFGTLSAGTGIVVGIWRWRFRGRYKSGSRSPYREGWMHWHHVMGLVFSGILFTWIFSGLMSMNPLGVFSPAHGRPDMAAYRGEPGDGNASVLQDPAGMLRALGDQGFRAVELQWRRLDGTPYVLAYDAAGASRLVRDGGHGQASIAAQWTASQLLPAARKLFAAPISADRVLDRYDDYYYPRQPEAMNGAQWRGLPVLRLDFADAGATRVYIDLRTGDVAASLDRSQRVGRWLFNFLHSWDTPALLRDGLLRDLALIVLSLGGLIVSITGIVIGWRRLRVGFARLPVSQRKHRKARQ
;
A
#
# COMPACT_ATOMS: atom_id res chain seq x y z
N MET A 1 -22.56 -47.32 3.44
CA MET A 1 -22.08 -45.92 3.27
C MET A 1 -23.22 -45.13 2.67
N THR A 2 -23.75 -44.14 3.40
CA THR A 2 -24.97 -43.40 3.03
C THR A 2 -24.80 -42.68 1.68
N ASP A 3 -25.89 -42.62 0.90
CA ASP A 3 -25.98 -41.98 -0.43
C ASP A 3 -25.38 -40.55 -0.43
N ILE A 4 -25.54 -39.84 0.68
CA ILE A 4 -24.95 -38.51 0.94
C ILE A 4 -23.42 -38.52 0.82
N GLY A 5 -22.73 -39.51 1.39
CA GLY A 5 -21.27 -39.60 1.36
C GLY A 5 -20.72 -39.90 -0.04
N ALA A 6 -21.42 -40.71 -0.83
CA ALA A 6 -21.06 -40.99 -2.21
C ALA A 6 -21.26 -39.75 -3.12
N ARG A 7 -22.37 -39.03 -2.93
CA ARG A 7 -22.66 -37.76 -3.62
C ARG A 7 -21.63 -36.69 -3.29
N ALA A 8 -21.30 -36.51 -2.01
CA ALA A 8 -20.29 -35.54 -1.56
C ALA A 8 -18.92 -35.83 -2.18
N ARG A 9 -18.46 -37.09 -2.14
CA ARG A 9 -17.21 -37.51 -2.77
C ARG A 9 -17.21 -37.21 -4.27
N ARG A 10 -18.29 -37.55 -4.98
CA ARG A 10 -18.43 -37.26 -6.41
C ARG A 10 -18.36 -35.77 -6.70
N LEU A 11 -19.03 -34.95 -5.88
CA LEU A 11 -19.01 -33.50 -6.02
C LEU A 11 -17.59 -32.93 -5.84
N THR A 12 -16.84 -33.37 -4.83
CA THR A 12 -15.44 -32.95 -4.62
C THR A 12 -14.57 -33.19 -5.85
N TYR A 13 -14.69 -34.38 -6.47
CA TYR A 13 -13.97 -34.70 -7.70
C TYR A 13 -14.38 -33.81 -8.88
N LEU A 14 -15.69 -33.51 -9.00
CA LEU A 14 -16.20 -32.70 -10.10
C LEU A 14 -15.80 -31.23 -9.95
N VAL A 15 -15.93 -30.66 -8.75
CA VAL A 15 -15.53 -29.29 -8.44
C VAL A 15 -14.07 -29.11 -8.80
N HIS A 16 -13.16 -29.84 -8.15
CA HIS A 16 -11.72 -29.71 -8.37
C HIS A 16 -11.34 -29.84 -9.86
N ARG A 17 -11.93 -30.83 -10.55
CA ARG A 17 -11.64 -31.08 -11.96
C ARG A 17 -12.05 -29.92 -12.87
N TRP A 18 -13.26 -29.39 -12.70
CA TRP A 18 -13.80 -28.38 -13.62
C TRP A 18 -13.29 -26.98 -13.28
N THR A 19 -13.13 -26.65 -12.00
CA THR A 19 -12.52 -25.38 -11.58
C THR A 19 -11.03 -25.33 -11.91
N GLY A 20 -10.34 -26.48 -11.87
CA GLY A 20 -8.91 -26.57 -12.14
C GLY A 20 -8.50 -26.20 -13.58
N VAL A 21 -9.33 -26.44 -14.60
CA VAL A 21 -8.93 -26.22 -16.00
C VAL A 21 -8.70 -24.74 -16.31
N ALA A 22 -9.67 -23.87 -16.00
CA ALA A 22 -9.51 -22.43 -16.18
C ALA A 22 -8.69 -21.80 -15.04
N GLY A 23 -8.88 -22.29 -13.80
CA GLY A 23 -8.19 -21.79 -12.63
C GLY A 23 -6.67 -21.93 -12.71
N CYS A 24 -6.14 -22.99 -13.32
CA CYS A 24 -4.69 -23.16 -13.43
C CYS A 24 -4.01 -22.13 -14.34
N VAL A 25 -4.69 -21.61 -15.39
CA VAL A 25 -4.14 -20.52 -16.21
C VAL A 25 -4.03 -19.25 -15.38
N LEU A 26 -5.10 -18.88 -14.69
CA LEU A 26 -5.13 -17.74 -13.79
C LEU A 26 -4.04 -17.87 -12.71
N MET A 27 -3.95 -19.03 -12.05
CA MET A 27 -2.95 -19.27 -11.01
C MET A 27 -1.52 -19.21 -11.54
N ALA A 28 -1.24 -19.74 -12.73
CA ALA A 28 0.11 -19.65 -13.32
C ALA A 28 0.53 -18.18 -13.53
N LEU A 29 -0.36 -17.35 -14.08
CA LEU A 29 -0.13 -15.91 -14.25
C LEU A 29 0.02 -15.21 -12.89
N TRP A 30 -0.79 -15.60 -11.92
CA TRP A 30 -0.79 -15.06 -10.56
C TRP A 30 0.51 -15.35 -9.81
N PHE A 31 1.05 -16.58 -9.90
CA PHE A 31 2.35 -16.92 -9.30
C PHE A 31 3.51 -16.18 -9.97
N ALA A 32 3.53 -16.13 -11.31
CA ALA A 32 4.57 -15.43 -12.05
C ALA A 32 4.59 -13.93 -11.73
N SER A 33 3.41 -13.31 -11.70
CA SER A 33 3.25 -11.90 -11.35
C SER A 33 3.56 -11.58 -9.89
N GLY A 34 3.29 -12.51 -8.97
CA GLY A 34 3.64 -12.37 -7.55
C GLY A 34 5.15 -12.26 -7.33
N VAL A 35 5.95 -13.01 -8.09
CA VAL A 35 7.43 -12.89 -8.05
C VAL A 35 7.90 -11.53 -8.55
N VAL A 36 7.29 -11.00 -9.63
CA VAL A 36 7.61 -9.65 -10.14
C VAL A 36 7.31 -8.60 -9.07
N MET A 37 6.19 -8.73 -8.35
CA MET A 37 5.79 -7.80 -7.30
C MET A 37 6.68 -7.79 -6.05
N LEU A 38 7.59 -8.75 -5.90
CA LEU A 38 8.63 -8.66 -4.85
C LEU A 38 9.62 -7.54 -5.15
N TYR A 39 9.83 -7.21 -6.43
CA TYR A 39 10.89 -6.30 -6.89
C TYR A 39 10.35 -5.04 -7.57
N VAL A 40 9.09 -5.05 -8.02
CA VAL A 40 8.46 -3.90 -8.66
C VAL A 40 7.07 -3.70 -8.09
N GLY A 41 6.92 -2.62 -7.32
CA GLY A 41 5.62 -2.18 -6.81
C GLY A 41 4.80 -1.41 -7.82
N TYR A 42 3.52 -1.24 -7.50
CA TYR A 42 2.66 -0.30 -8.23
C TYR A 42 3.16 1.14 -8.01
N PRO A 43 3.21 1.98 -9.06
CA PRO A 43 3.78 3.32 -8.97
C PRO A 43 3.19 4.18 -7.85
N LYS A 44 4.07 4.86 -7.12
CA LYS A 44 3.72 5.79 -6.04
C LYS A 44 4.94 6.64 -5.68
N LEU A 45 4.68 7.91 -5.39
CA LEU A 45 5.70 8.80 -4.83
C LEU A 45 5.89 8.49 -3.36
N THR A 46 7.06 7.97 -3.01
CA THR A 46 7.40 7.71 -1.61
C THR A 46 7.75 9.02 -0.90
N PRO A 47 7.60 9.10 0.44
CA PRO A 47 7.80 10.39 1.08
C PRO A 47 9.28 10.77 1.20
N TRP A 48 10.23 9.83 1.08
CA TRP A 48 11.66 10.15 0.99
C TRP A 48 12.09 10.59 -0.42
N GLU A 49 11.50 10.07 -1.49
CA GLU A 49 11.68 10.65 -2.84
C GLU A 49 11.14 12.07 -2.86
N ARG A 50 9.94 12.27 -2.30
CA ARG A 50 9.32 13.59 -2.19
C ARG A 50 10.22 14.57 -1.43
N LEU A 51 10.64 14.23 -0.22
CA LEU A 51 11.45 15.11 0.62
C LEU A 51 12.87 15.31 0.06
N GLY A 52 13.47 14.26 -0.49
CA GLY A 52 14.82 14.28 -1.05
C GLY A 52 14.96 15.17 -2.29
N ALA A 53 13.88 15.35 -3.04
CA ALA A 53 13.84 16.25 -4.20
C ALA A 53 13.63 17.74 -3.82
N LEU A 54 13.29 18.05 -2.56
CA LEU A 54 13.06 19.43 -2.14
C LEU A 54 14.38 20.15 -1.81
N PRO A 55 14.58 21.40 -2.26
CA PRO A 55 15.68 22.22 -1.80
C PRO A 55 15.50 22.62 -0.33
N ALA A 56 16.60 22.90 0.35
CA ALA A 56 16.57 23.48 1.69
C ALA A 56 15.86 24.84 1.67
N LEU A 57 14.98 25.06 2.65
CA LEU A 57 14.28 26.33 2.82
C LEU A 57 15.25 27.40 3.34
N SER A 58 15.16 28.58 2.73
CA SER A 58 15.95 29.76 3.09
C SER A 58 15.15 30.70 3.98
N ALA A 59 15.77 31.14 5.08
CA ALA A 59 15.16 32.11 5.99
C ALA A 59 14.89 33.47 5.32
N GLN A 60 15.61 33.82 4.24
CA GLN A 60 15.46 35.11 3.55
C GLN A 60 14.17 35.17 2.71
N ASP A 61 13.69 34.01 2.27
CA ASP A 61 12.59 33.87 1.31
C ASP A 61 11.25 33.52 2.00
N CYS A 62 11.29 33.21 3.30
CA CYS A 62 10.14 32.83 4.13
C CYS A 62 9.73 33.98 5.08
N ARG A 63 9.08 35.01 4.54
CA ARG A 63 8.77 36.27 5.24
C ARG A 63 7.35 36.32 5.83
N VAL A 64 6.49 35.41 5.40
CA VAL A 64 5.06 35.43 5.74
C VAL A 64 4.80 34.53 6.95
N ALA A 65 4.16 35.10 7.97
CA ALA A 65 3.68 34.34 9.12
C ALA A 65 2.49 33.43 8.73
N PRO A 66 2.44 32.18 9.23
CA PRO A 66 1.39 31.23 8.88
C PRO A 66 -0.01 31.68 9.34
N ALA A 67 -0.12 32.51 10.39
CA ALA A 67 -1.39 33.10 10.81
C ALA A 67 -2.02 34.05 9.77
N ALA A 68 -1.25 34.55 8.79
CA ALA A 68 -1.76 35.38 7.70
C ALA A 68 -2.47 34.57 6.61
N LEU A 69 -2.34 33.24 6.62
CA LEU A 69 -2.97 32.36 5.65
C LEU A 69 -4.45 32.14 5.97
N PRO A 70 -5.30 31.86 4.96
CA PRO A 70 -6.67 31.42 5.20
C PRO A 70 -6.70 30.20 6.12
N ARG A 71 -7.55 30.24 7.14
CA ARG A 71 -7.72 29.13 8.07
C ARG A 71 -8.67 28.09 7.48
N GLY A 72 -8.10 27.03 6.91
CA GLY A 72 -8.78 25.76 6.71
C GLY A 72 -8.65 24.86 7.95
N GLY A 73 -9.41 23.75 7.98
CA GLY A 73 -9.34 22.78 9.09
C GLY A 73 -8.05 21.94 9.12
N GLY A 74 -7.21 22.00 8.07
CA GLY A 74 -5.96 21.25 7.92
C GLY A 74 -4.70 21.97 8.45
N PRO A 75 -3.55 21.26 8.53
CA PRO A 75 -2.26 21.85 8.87
C PRO A 75 -1.74 22.73 7.73
N ALA A 76 -1.01 23.79 8.06
CA ALA A 76 -0.23 24.55 7.08
C ALA A 76 1.16 23.91 6.90
N VAL A 77 1.60 23.76 5.66
CA VAL A 77 2.89 23.14 5.32
C VAL A 77 3.71 24.11 4.47
N LEU A 78 4.86 24.56 4.97
CA LEU A 78 5.83 25.32 4.20
C LEU A 78 6.78 24.35 3.50
N THR A 79 6.82 24.39 2.18
CA THR A 79 7.60 23.47 1.32
C THR A 79 8.10 24.22 0.08
N SER A 80 8.74 23.53 -0.85
CA SER A 80 9.15 24.10 -2.14
C SER A 80 8.25 23.65 -3.29
N ILE A 81 7.87 24.59 -4.17
CA ILE A 81 7.14 24.32 -5.41
C ILE A 81 7.85 25.11 -6.52
N ARG A 82 8.29 24.42 -7.58
CA ARG A 82 9.12 25.01 -8.66
C ARG A 82 10.41 25.65 -8.15
N GLY A 83 11.01 25.08 -7.08
CA GLY A 83 12.23 25.60 -6.46
C GLY A 83 12.05 26.86 -5.61
N GLN A 84 10.81 27.31 -5.38
CA GLN A 84 10.50 28.51 -4.57
C GLN A 84 9.68 28.12 -3.34
N PRO A 85 9.76 28.85 -2.22
CA PRO A 85 9.03 28.49 -1.00
C PRO A 85 7.54 28.86 -1.08
N TYR A 86 6.68 27.89 -0.77
CA TYR A 86 5.23 28.05 -0.71
C TYR A 86 4.66 27.39 0.54
N TYR A 87 3.63 28.02 1.10
CA TYR A 87 2.71 27.36 2.01
C TYR A 87 1.67 26.59 1.22
N VAL A 88 1.42 25.34 1.61
CA VAL A 88 0.28 24.54 1.20
C VAL A 88 -0.65 24.43 2.40
N ALA A 89 -1.87 24.94 2.24
CA ALA A 89 -2.90 24.90 3.27
C ALA A 89 -4.27 24.77 2.60
N ASP A 90 -5.23 24.21 3.34
CA ASP A 90 -6.61 24.12 2.87
C ASP A 90 -7.25 25.52 2.86
N ASP A 91 -7.96 25.84 1.79
CA ASP A 91 -8.83 27.01 1.77
C ASP A 91 -10.08 26.80 2.64
N ALA A 92 -10.94 27.82 2.73
CA ALA A 92 -12.17 27.76 3.53
C ALA A 92 -13.15 26.65 3.10
N ARG A 93 -12.98 26.06 1.91
CA ARG A 93 -13.79 24.94 1.41
C ARG A 93 -13.10 23.58 1.61
N GLY A 94 -11.92 23.55 2.24
CA GLY A 94 -11.16 22.33 2.45
C GLY A 94 -10.37 21.87 1.22
N VAL A 95 -10.14 22.74 0.24
CA VAL A 95 -9.35 22.42 -0.96
C VAL A 95 -7.91 22.88 -0.75
N PRO A 96 -6.89 22.04 -0.99
CA PRO A 96 -5.50 22.43 -0.81
C PRO A 96 -5.10 23.49 -1.84
N ARG A 97 -4.46 24.57 -1.36
CA ARG A 97 -3.97 25.69 -2.18
C ARG A 97 -2.54 26.05 -1.81
N ALA A 98 -1.79 26.55 -2.79
CA ALA A 98 -0.46 27.08 -2.59
C ALA A 98 -0.47 28.60 -2.43
N TYR A 99 0.29 29.13 -1.47
CA TYR A 99 0.47 30.55 -1.17
C TYR A 99 1.96 30.86 -1.11
N SER A 100 2.41 31.95 -1.75
CA SER A 100 3.82 32.33 -1.73
C SER A 100 4.28 32.57 -0.29
N ALA A 101 5.40 31.97 0.13
CA ALA A 101 5.97 32.22 1.46
C ALA A 101 6.60 33.60 1.60
N THR A 102 6.74 34.34 0.50
CA THR A 102 7.31 35.69 0.46
C THR A 102 6.23 36.77 0.50
N THR A 103 5.12 36.58 -0.23
CA THR A 103 4.04 37.60 -0.33
C THR A 103 2.74 37.21 0.37
N GLY A 104 2.51 35.92 0.66
CA GLY A 104 1.29 35.39 1.25
C GLY A 104 0.13 35.27 0.26
N LEU A 105 0.33 35.72 -0.98
CA LEU A 105 -0.68 35.66 -2.02
C LEU A 105 -0.82 34.24 -2.58
N PRO A 106 -2.04 33.82 -2.97
CA PRO A 106 -2.26 32.53 -3.62
C PRO A 106 -1.48 32.45 -4.95
N ALA A 107 -0.92 31.28 -5.25
CA ALA A 107 -0.08 31.04 -6.42
C ALA A 107 -0.81 31.09 -7.78
N GLY A 108 -2.14 31.29 -7.77
CA GLY A 108 -2.99 31.20 -8.96
C GLY A 108 -3.25 29.76 -9.42
N PRO A 109 -4.01 29.56 -10.51
CA PRO A 109 -4.19 28.25 -11.13
C PRO A 109 -2.85 27.69 -11.66
N VAL A 110 -2.65 26.38 -11.53
CA VAL A 110 -1.47 25.72 -12.09
C VAL A 110 -1.74 25.41 -13.56
N ASP A 111 -1.07 26.14 -14.44
CA ASP A 111 -1.09 25.89 -15.88
C ASP A 111 0.00 24.87 -16.29
N ALA A 112 0.01 24.50 -17.56
CA ALA A 112 0.96 23.52 -18.09
C ALA A 112 2.42 23.97 -17.93
N SER A 113 2.70 25.28 -18.08
CA SER A 113 4.06 25.82 -17.92
C SER A 113 4.55 25.73 -16.47
N SER A 114 3.67 26.01 -15.50
CA SER A 114 3.93 25.85 -14.08
C SER A 114 4.15 24.40 -13.69
N ALA A 115 3.35 23.48 -14.24
CA ALA A 115 3.50 22.06 -14.00
C ALA A 115 4.81 21.50 -14.58
N ALA A 116 5.18 21.93 -15.79
CA ALA A 116 6.47 21.62 -16.41
C ALA A 116 7.65 22.10 -15.55
N ALA A 117 7.60 23.34 -15.06
CA ALA A 117 8.63 23.87 -14.16
C ALA A 117 8.71 23.09 -12.84
N ALA A 118 7.58 22.64 -12.30
CA ALA A 118 7.56 21.83 -11.08
C ALA A 118 8.21 20.45 -11.30
N ALA A 119 7.92 19.81 -12.43
CA ALA A 119 8.51 18.53 -12.80
C ALA A 119 10.03 18.63 -13.02
N LEU A 120 10.50 19.68 -13.70
CA LEU A 120 11.94 19.89 -13.93
C LEU A 120 12.70 20.30 -12.67
N ALA A 121 12.05 21.00 -11.73
CA ALA A 121 12.62 21.26 -10.42
C ALA A 121 12.72 19.98 -9.57
N PHE A 122 11.75 19.07 -9.69
CA PHE A 122 11.73 17.80 -8.98
C PHE A 122 12.78 16.81 -9.51
N LEU A 123 13.00 16.79 -10.83
CA LEU A 123 13.96 15.91 -11.48
C LEU A 123 14.93 16.69 -12.36
N PRO A 124 15.97 17.32 -11.77
CA PRO A 124 16.94 18.11 -12.51
C PRO A 124 17.64 17.29 -13.61
N GLY A 125 17.80 17.87 -14.80
CA GLY A 125 18.45 17.21 -15.94
C GLY A 125 17.53 16.33 -16.80
N ALA A 126 16.25 16.19 -16.42
CA ALA A 126 15.25 15.58 -17.29
C ALA A 126 14.80 16.53 -18.42
N SER A 127 14.25 15.98 -19.49
CA SER A 127 13.58 16.74 -20.55
C SER A 127 12.13 16.28 -20.72
N ILE A 128 11.23 17.22 -21.03
CA ILE A 128 9.81 16.93 -21.20
C ILE A 128 9.56 16.47 -22.64
N ARG A 129 9.02 15.26 -22.78
CA ARG A 129 8.61 14.68 -24.07
C ARG A 129 7.16 15.00 -24.40
N GLY A 130 6.31 15.11 -23.39
CA GLY A 130 4.89 15.31 -23.55
C GLY A 130 4.25 15.74 -22.25
N GLN A 131 3.17 16.50 -22.37
CA GLN A 131 2.37 16.95 -21.23
C GLN A 131 0.91 17.01 -21.62
N ASP A 132 0.04 16.62 -20.70
CA ASP A 132 -1.40 16.72 -20.83
C ASP A 132 -2.08 16.79 -19.46
N GLU A 133 -3.32 17.25 -19.43
CA GLU A 133 -4.13 17.26 -18.22
C GLU A 133 -5.07 16.04 -18.24
N ILE A 134 -5.07 15.27 -17.16
CA ILE A 134 -5.92 14.09 -17.01
C ILE A 134 -6.68 14.15 -15.69
N ARG A 135 -7.87 13.56 -15.63
CA ARG A 135 -8.49 13.29 -14.32
C ARG A 135 -7.94 12.01 -13.71
N GLU A 136 -7.73 11.00 -14.54
CA GLU A 136 -7.33 9.68 -14.10
C GLU A 136 -6.70 8.90 -15.25
N ASP A 137 -5.70 8.08 -14.93
CA ASP A 137 -5.20 7.01 -15.78
C ASP A 137 -4.87 5.76 -14.94
N ARG A 138 -4.27 4.78 -15.62
CA ARG A 138 -3.84 3.49 -15.09
C ARG A 138 -2.99 3.52 -13.82
N TRP A 139 -2.33 4.63 -13.49
CA TRP A 139 -1.43 4.77 -12.35
C TRP A 139 -2.07 5.62 -11.24
N THR A 140 -3.09 6.43 -11.55
CA THR A 140 -3.64 7.44 -10.63
C THR A 140 -4.98 7.06 -10.00
N HIS A 141 -5.34 5.77 -9.92
CA HIS A 141 -6.62 5.32 -9.34
C HIS A 141 -6.77 5.57 -7.82
N SER A 142 -5.70 5.99 -7.12
CA SER A 142 -5.74 6.25 -5.68
C SER A 142 -6.63 7.45 -5.35
N ARG A 143 -7.58 7.29 -4.42
CA ARG A 143 -8.42 8.39 -3.91
C ARG A 143 -7.64 9.48 -3.17
N GLY A 144 -6.42 9.18 -2.73
CA GLY A 144 -5.54 10.20 -2.13
C GLY A 144 -5.19 11.33 -3.11
N LEU A 145 -5.38 11.10 -4.42
CA LEU A 145 -5.15 12.10 -5.46
C LEU A 145 -6.39 12.97 -5.74
N ASP A 146 -7.57 12.65 -5.20
CA ASP A 146 -8.82 13.36 -5.46
C ASP A 146 -8.72 14.89 -5.24
N PRO A 147 -8.11 15.38 -4.14
CA PRO A 147 -7.97 16.83 -3.90
C PRO A 147 -7.03 17.53 -4.89
N HIS A 148 -6.21 16.77 -5.60
CA HIS A 148 -5.21 17.29 -6.54
C HIS A 148 -5.68 17.27 -7.99
N ARG A 149 -6.81 16.63 -8.29
CA ARG A 149 -7.32 16.41 -9.64
C ARG A 149 -8.03 17.66 -10.20
N PRO A 150 -7.96 17.90 -11.52
CA PRO A 150 -7.21 17.12 -12.52
C PRO A 150 -5.69 17.20 -12.30
N LEU A 151 -4.94 16.23 -12.83
CA LEU A 151 -3.49 16.14 -12.70
C LEU A 151 -2.84 16.52 -14.03
N HIS A 152 -1.77 17.30 -13.96
CA HIS A 152 -0.85 17.50 -15.08
C HIS A 152 0.08 16.30 -15.17
N ARG A 153 -0.05 15.51 -16.23
CA ARG A 153 0.80 14.36 -16.51
C ARG A 153 1.98 14.82 -17.36
N ILE A 154 3.18 14.73 -16.80
CA ILE A 154 4.42 15.17 -17.45
C ILE A 154 5.28 13.95 -17.78
N GLN A 155 5.50 13.68 -19.06
CA GLN A 155 6.31 12.57 -19.54
C GLN A 155 7.75 13.02 -19.71
N LEU A 156 8.65 12.37 -18.99
CA LEU A 156 10.06 12.74 -18.90
C LEU A 156 10.97 11.74 -19.62
N GLN A 157 12.04 12.27 -20.21
CA GLN A 157 13.19 11.55 -20.71
C GLN A 157 14.46 11.99 -19.97
N GLY A 158 15.55 11.24 -20.14
CA GLY A 158 16.84 11.53 -19.51
C GLY A 158 17.30 10.36 -18.64
N PRO A 159 18.02 10.64 -17.52
CA PRO A 159 18.61 9.60 -16.67
C PRO A 159 17.56 8.71 -16.00
N GLU A 160 16.42 9.29 -15.60
CA GLU A 160 15.29 8.58 -14.98
C GLU A 160 14.02 8.80 -15.81
N PRO A 161 13.85 8.07 -16.94
CA PRO A 161 12.69 8.24 -17.79
C PRO A 161 11.43 7.73 -17.09
N GLY A 162 10.30 8.41 -17.30
CA GLY A 162 9.06 8.07 -16.62
C GLY A 162 7.99 9.14 -16.77
N THR A 163 7.03 9.13 -15.86
CA THR A 163 5.95 10.09 -15.81
C THR A 163 5.85 10.68 -14.42
N LEU A 164 5.77 11.99 -14.29
CA LEU A 164 5.39 12.68 -13.06
C LEU A 164 3.97 13.20 -13.17
N TYR A 165 3.26 13.21 -12.04
CA TYR A 165 1.92 13.78 -11.93
C TYR A 165 1.97 14.97 -10.99
N VAL A 166 1.61 16.14 -11.51
CA VAL A 166 1.61 17.41 -10.78
C VAL A 166 0.17 17.80 -10.47
N SER A 167 -0.08 18.21 -9.24
CA SER A 167 -1.39 18.69 -8.80
C SER A 167 -1.78 19.98 -9.54
N SER A 168 -2.98 20.03 -10.11
CA SER A 168 -3.53 21.30 -10.64
C SER A 168 -3.92 22.29 -9.54
N ALA A 169 -4.14 21.80 -8.31
CA ALA A 169 -4.54 22.61 -7.17
C ALA A 169 -3.36 23.31 -6.49
N THR A 170 -2.21 22.63 -6.36
CA THR A 170 -1.05 23.14 -5.60
C THR A 170 0.22 23.31 -6.43
N GLY A 171 0.39 22.56 -7.53
CA GLY A 171 1.63 22.54 -8.31
C GLY A 171 2.69 21.60 -7.74
N GLN A 172 2.38 20.85 -6.69
CA GLN A 172 3.27 19.82 -6.15
C GLN A 172 3.28 18.57 -7.05
N VAL A 173 4.43 17.93 -7.15
CA VAL A 173 4.52 16.54 -7.64
C VAL A 173 3.89 15.64 -6.58
N VAL A 174 2.86 14.89 -6.97
CA VAL A 174 2.06 14.07 -6.05
C VAL A 174 2.15 12.57 -6.35
N MET A 175 2.67 12.20 -7.52
CA MET A 175 2.96 10.82 -7.87
C MET A 175 4.03 10.77 -8.96
N ASP A 176 4.88 9.74 -8.92
CA ASP A 176 5.81 9.38 -9.97
C ASP A 176 5.52 7.95 -10.48
N ALA A 177 5.82 7.73 -11.76
CA ALA A 177 5.76 6.43 -12.41
C ALA A 177 6.98 6.25 -13.30
N PRO A 178 8.11 5.77 -12.75
CA PRO A 178 9.30 5.44 -13.53
C PRO A 178 8.99 4.44 -14.66
N LEU A 179 9.62 4.60 -15.83
CA LEU A 179 9.32 3.81 -17.02
C LEU A 179 9.51 2.31 -16.80
N ALA A 180 10.52 1.92 -16.03
CA ALA A 180 10.76 0.53 -15.66
C ALA A 180 9.60 -0.04 -14.84
N GLN A 181 9.10 0.72 -13.84
CA GLN A 181 7.93 0.31 -13.05
C GLN A 181 6.70 0.18 -13.96
N GLN A 182 6.44 1.14 -14.86
CA GLN A 182 5.31 1.07 -15.78
C GLN A 182 5.32 -0.21 -16.62
N ARG A 183 6.48 -0.59 -17.16
CA ARG A 183 6.63 -1.80 -18.01
C ARG A 183 6.43 -3.09 -17.23
N TRP A 184 7.10 -3.23 -16.09
CA TRP A 184 7.03 -4.44 -15.28
C TRP A 184 5.67 -4.61 -14.59
N ASN A 185 4.97 -3.53 -14.27
CA ASN A 185 3.64 -3.61 -13.66
C ASN A 185 2.62 -4.33 -14.54
N TYR A 186 2.76 -4.30 -15.87
CA TYR A 186 1.88 -5.07 -16.76
C TYR A 186 1.94 -6.57 -16.48
N VAL A 187 3.12 -7.11 -16.15
CA VAL A 187 3.30 -8.54 -15.82
C VAL A 187 3.36 -8.78 -14.31
N GLY A 188 3.38 -7.73 -13.50
CA GLY A 188 3.30 -7.75 -12.04
C GLY A 188 1.88 -7.39 -11.56
N ALA A 189 1.75 -6.24 -10.89
CA ALA A 189 0.52 -5.82 -10.22
C ALA A 189 -0.74 -5.90 -11.10
N TRP A 190 -0.66 -5.58 -12.39
CA TRP A 190 -1.82 -5.61 -13.28
C TRP A 190 -2.38 -7.02 -13.48
N LEU A 191 -1.51 -8.00 -13.68
CA LEU A 191 -1.93 -9.41 -13.77
C LEU A 191 -2.32 -9.95 -12.40
N HIS A 192 -1.52 -9.66 -11.36
CA HIS A 192 -1.71 -10.24 -10.04
C HIS A 192 -3.03 -9.79 -9.39
N TRP A 193 -3.38 -8.51 -9.54
CA TRP A 193 -4.61 -7.93 -9.00
C TRP A 193 -5.73 -7.81 -10.03
N LEU A 194 -5.51 -8.26 -11.27
CA LEU A 194 -6.48 -8.18 -12.36
C LEU A 194 -6.95 -6.74 -12.65
N TYR A 195 -6.05 -5.76 -12.57
CA TYR A 195 -6.37 -4.34 -12.81
C TYR A 195 -6.81 -4.03 -14.23
N LEU A 196 -6.60 -4.95 -15.19
CA LEU A 196 -7.18 -4.84 -16.53
C LEU A 196 -8.73 -4.81 -16.53
N PHE A 197 -9.37 -5.22 -15.43
CA PHE A 197 -10.82 -5.11 -15.23
C PHE A 197 -11.23 -3.93 -14.30
N ARG A 198 -10.26 -3.16 -13.80
CA ARG A 198 -10.51 -2.03 -12.90
C ARG A 198 -10.60 -0.74 -13.70
N ASN A 199 -11.74 -0.07 -13.65
CA ASN A 199 -12.01 1.10 -14.50
C ASN A 199 -12.14 2.42 -13.73
N GLN A 200 -12.16 2.38 -12.39
CA GLN A 200 -12.40 3.55 -11.55
C GLN A 200 -11.82 3.37 -10.13
N PRO A 201 -11.72 4.44 -9.31
CA PRO A 201 -11.13 4.38 -7.98
C PRO A 201 -11.87 3.42 -7.04
N VAL A 202 -13.20 3.48 -7.06
CA VAL A 202 -14.11 2.57 -6.34
C VAL A 202 -14.84 1.71 -7.36
N ASP A 203 -14.37 0.48 -7.53
CA ASP A 203 -14.90 -0.44 -8.53
C ASP A 203 -15.45 -1.71 -7.88
N PRO A 204 -16.78 -1.75 -7.61
CA PRO A 204 -17.42 -2.93 -7.04
C PRO A 204 -17.34 -4.15 -7.95
N VAL A 205 -17.33 -3.97 -9.27
CA VAL A 205 -17.27 -5.07 -10.24
C VAL A 205 -15.92 -5.75 -10.16
N TRP A 206 -14.84 -4.97 -10.21
CA TRP A 206 -13.49 -5.50 -10.00
C TRP A 206 -13.36 -6.18 -8.63
N SER A 207 -13.81 -5.50 -7.56
CA SER A 207 -13.70 -6.00 -6.19
C SER A 207 -14.40 -7.36 -6.01
N TRP A 208 -15.66 -7.47 -6.45
CA TRP A 208 -16.40 -8.73 -6.38
C TRP A 208 -15.86 -9.80 -7.33
N THR A 209 -15.31 -9.42 -8.49
CA THR A 209 -14.64 -10.37 -9.39
C THR A 209 -13.47 -11.04 -8.69
N VAL A 210 -12.59 -10.26 -8.04
CA VAL A 210 -11.44 -10.82 -7.30
C VAL A 210 -11.91 -11.66 -6.11
N ILE A 211 -12.90 -11.21 -5.34
CA ILE A 211 -13.46 -11.95 -4.19
C ILE A 211 -14.03 -13.30 -4.65
N VAL A 212 -14.87 -13.32 -5.67
CA VAL A 212 -15.53 -14.54 -6.15
C VAL A 212 -14.50 -15.51 -6.74
N LEU A 213 -13.58 -15.03 -7.58
CA LEU A 213 -12.51 -15.86 -8.14
C LEU A 213 -11.61 -16.45 -7.06
N SER A 214 -11.23 -15.66 -6.05
CA SER A 214 -10.38 -16.13 -4.95
C SER A 214 -11.12 -17.12 -4.03
N ALA A 215 -12.43 -16.93 -3.81
CA ALA A 215 -13.27 -17.88 -3.09
C ALA A 215 -13.38 -19.21 -3.82
N PHE A 216 -13.66 -19.19 -5.13
CA PHE A 216 -13.65 -20.41 -5.96
C PHE A 216 -12.26 -21.06 -6.02
N GLY A 217 -11.20 -20.27 -6.11
CA GLY A 217 -9.82 -20.75 -6.06
C GLY A 217 -9.50 -21.46 -4.75
N THR A 218 -9.91 -20.88 -3.62
CA THR A 218 -9.73 -21.46 -2.28
C THR A 218 -10.47 -22.79 -2.15
N LEU A 219 -11.74 -22.84 -2.59
CA LEU A 219 -12.53 -24.09 -2.61
C LEU A 219 -11.92 -25.13 -3.55
N SER A 220 -11.43 -24.73 -4.73
CA SER A 220 -10.76 -25.59 -5.69
C SER A 220 -9.47 -26.18 -5.13
N ALA A 221 -8.67 -25.38 -4.42
CA ALA A 221 -7.47 -25.83 -3.72
C ALA A 221 -7.84 -26.82 -2.61
N GLY A 222 -8.79 -26.48 -1.73
CA GLY A 222 -9.23 -27.36 -0.65
C GLY A 222 -9.76 -28.71 -1.15
N THR A 223 -10.59 -28.71 -2.19
CA THR A 223 -11.06 -29.96 -2.83
C THR A 223 -9.93 -30.75 -3.48
N GLY A 224 -8.93 -30.08 -4.06
CA GLY A 224 -7.71 -30.71 -4.60
C GLY A 224 -6.88 -31.40 -3.53
N ILE A 225 -6.71 -30.79 -2.37
CA ILE A 225 -6.02 -31.37 -1.20
C ILE A 225 -6.71 -32.67 -0.77
N VAL A 226 -8.03 -32.60 -0.58
CA VAL A 226 -8.83 -33.75 -0.16
C VAL A 226 -8.73 -34.89 -1.19
N VAL A 227 -8.88 -34.57 -2.48
CA VAL A 227 -8.76 -35.56 -3.57
C VAL A 227 -7.37 -36.17 -3.63
N GLY A 228 -6.31 -35.36 -3.48
CA GLY A 228 -4.93 -35.83 -3.46
C GLY A 228 -4.69 -36.80 -2.31
N ILE A 229 -5.08 -36.42 -1.09
CA ILE A 229 -4.92 -37.27 0.10
C ILE A 229 -5.70 -38.58 -0.05
N TRP A 230 -6.94 -38.54 -0.54
CA TRP A 230 -7.73 -39.74 -0.80
C TRP A 230 -7.11 -40.67 -1.84
N ARG A 231 -6.40 -40.11 -2.81
CA ARG A 231 -5.71 -40.86 -3.88
C ARG A 231 -4.31 -41.27 -3.48
N TRP A 232 -3.74 -40.71 -2.43
CA TRP A 232 -2.41 -41.09 -1.95
C TRP A 232 -2.46 -42.37 -1.14
N ARG A 233 -1.59 -43.33 -1.49
CA ARG A 233 -1.50 -44.59 -0.77
C ARG A 233 -0.44 -44.51 0.32
N PHE A 234 -0.88 -44.25 1.55
CA PHE A 234 0.00 -44.20 2.73
C PHE A 234 0.57 -45.57 3.11
N ARG A 235 -0.15 -46.66 2.83
CA ARG A 235 0.30 -48.05 3.07
C ARG A 235 0.35 -48.86 1.78
N GLY A 236 1.52 -49.42 1.47
CA GLY A 236 1.78 -50.14 0.24
C GLY A 236 1.91 -49.22 -0.99
N ARG A 237 1.87 -49.81 -2.18
CA ARG A 237 2.02 -49.12 -3.48
C ARG A 237 0.93 -49.60 -4.44
N TYR A 238 0.60 -48.78 -5.43
CA TYR A 238 -0.22 -49.22 -6.56
C TYR A 238 0.56 -50.22 -7.43
N LYS A 239 -0.11 -50.91 -8.36
CA LYS A 239 0.52 -51.83 -9.32
C LYS A 239 1.64 -51.19 -10.15
N SER A 240 1.66 -49.86 -10.23
CA SER A 240 2.72 -49.08 -10.87
C SER A 240 4.01 -48.97 -10.06
N GLY A 241 4.04 -49.43 -8.80
CA GLY A 241 5.15 -49.20 -7.86
C GLY A 241 5.11 -47.82 -7.18
N SER A 242 4.22 -46.92 -7.59
CA SER A 242 4.07 -45.59 -6.98
C SER A 242 3.04 -45.57 -5.85
N ARG A 243 3.17 -44.60 -4.93
CA ARG A 243 2.11 -44.23 -3.97
C ARG A 243 1.01 -43.36 -4.59
N SER A 244 1.25 -42.83 -5.80
CA SER A 244 0.25 -42.15 -6.62
C SER A 244 -0.38 -43.15 -7.61
N PRO A 245 -1.71 -43.08 -7.86
CA PRO A 245 -2.39 -43.98 -8.80
C PRO A 245 -2.14 -43.61 -10.26
N TYR A 246 -1.62 -42.40 -10.52
CA TYR A 246 -1.44 -41.88 -11.87
C TYR A 246 -0.10 -42.34 -12.46
N ARG A 247 -0.18 -43.02 -13.62
CA ARG A 247 0.98 -43.47 -14.41
C ARG A 247 1.39 -42.46 -15.48
N GLU A 248 0.44 -41.68 -16.00
CA GLU A 248 0.74 -40.59 -16.94
C GLU A 248 1.54 -39.50 -16.23
N GLY A 249 2.67 -39.10 -16.81
CA GLY A 249 3.62 -38.16 -16.20
C GLY A 249 2.98 -36.86 -15.70
N TRP A 250 2.12 -36.21 -16.49
CA TRP A 250 1.50 -34.94 -16.10
C TRP A 250 0.56 -35.08 -14.89
N MET A 251 -0.33 -36.07 -14.91
CA MET A 251 -1.22 -36.36 -13.77
C MET A 251 -0.43 -36.81 -12.54
N HIS A 252 0.66 -37.55 -12.74
CA HIS A 252 1.54 -37.97 -11.67
C HIS A 252 2.20 -36.75 -10.98
N TRP A 253 2.84 -35.88 -11.76
CA TRP A 253 3.50 -34.68 -11.25
C TRP A 253 2.51 -33.69 -10.66
N HIS A 254 1.35 -33.48 -11.28
CA HIS A 254 0.30 -32.63 -10.71
C HIS A 254 -0.14 -33.12 -9.33
N HIS A 255 -0.30 -34.44 -9.17
CA HIS A 255 -0.68 -35.03 -7.89
C HIS A 255 0.42 -34.90 -6.83
N VAL A 256 1.67 -35.25 -7.16
CA VAL A 256 2.80 -35.20 -6.21
C VAL A 256 3.11 -33.76 -5.81
N MET A 257 3.30 -32.87 -6.79
CA MET A 257 3.61 -31.47 -6.53
C MET A 257 2.43 -30.76 -5.86
N GLY A 258 1.20 -31.09 -6.26
CA GLY A 258 -0.02 -30.58 -5.63
C GLY A 258 -0.09 -30.95 -4.15
N LEU A 259 0.33 -32.16 -3.76
CA LEU A 259 0.42 -32.56 -2.36
C LEU A 259 1.56 -31.86 -1.62
N VAL A 260 2.76 -31.79 -2.19
CA VAL A 260 3.93 -31.15 -1.57
C VAL A 260 3.67 -29.67 -1.27
N PHE A 261 3.09 -28.94 -2.23
CA PHE A 261 2.87 -27.49 -2.12
C PHE A 261 1.45 -27.12 -1.68
N SER A 262 0.57 -28.10 -1.45
CA SER A 262 -0.85 -27.91 -1.12
C SER A 262 -1.13 -26.85 -0.06
N GLY A 263 -0.42 -26.94 1.08
CA GLY A 263 -0.60 -26.04 2.21
C GLY A 263 -0.34 -24.59 1.80
N ILE A 264 0.80 -24.33 1.14
CA ILE A 264 1.18 -22.99 0.70
C ILE A 264 0.21 -22.44 -0.35
N LEU A 265 -0.15 -23.25 -1.35
CA LEU A 265 -1.11 -22.86 -2.39
C LEU A 265 -2.45 -22.46 -1.77
N PHE A 266 -2.96 -23.27 -0.84
CA PHE A 266 -4.20 -22.97 -0.14
C PHE A 266 -4.08 -21.67 0.68
N THR A 267 -3.03 -21.53 1.49
CA THR A 267 -2.84 -20.34 2.34
C THR A 267 -2.67 -19.08 1.51
N TRP A 268 -2.02 -19.14 0.35
CA TRP A 268 -1.80 -17.99 -0.52
C TRP A 268 -3.07 -17.54 -1.25
N ILE A 269 -3.87 -18.48 -1.77
CA ILE A 269 -5.15 -18.13 -2.40
C ILE A 269 -6.14 -17.61 -1.34
N PHE A 270 -6.22 -18.28 -0.19
CA PHE A 270 -7.08 -17.86 0.92
C PHE A 270 -6.67 -16.48 1.47
N SER A 271 -5.38 -16.23 1.66
CA SER A 271 -4.90 -14.93 2.14
C SER A 271 -5.12 -13.80 1.12
N GLY A 272 -5.01 -14.09 -0.18
CA GLY A 272 -5.43 -13.18 -1.24
C GLY A 272 -6.93 -12.85 -1.19
N LEU A 273 -7.80 -13.80 -0.82
CA LEU A 273 -9.20 -13.51 -0.54
C LEU A 273 -9.35 -12.60 0.70
N MET A 274 -8.60 -12.87 1.78
CA MET A 274 -8.66 -12.08 3.01
C MET A 274 -8.16 -10.64 2.81
N SER A 275 -7.24 -10.40 1.87
CA SER A 275 -6.77 -9.05 1.53
C SER A 275 -7.87 -8.14 0.99
N MET A 276 -8.90 -8.73 0.37
CA MET A 276 -10.07 -8.00 -0.13
C MET A 276 -11.06 -7.62 0.97
N ASN A 277 -10.81 -8.03 2.22
CA ASN A 277 -11.66 -7.77 3.38
C ASN A 277 -13.15 -8.09 3.07
N PRO A 278 -13.48 -9.34 2.72
CA PRO A 278 -14.83 -9.69 2.27
C PRO A 278 -15.86 -9.33 3.33
N LEU A 279 -16.92 -8.65 2.94
CA LEU A 279 -17.99 -8.15 3.84
C LEU A 279 -17.49 -7.21 4.95
N GLY A 280 -16.25 -6.71 4.87
CA GLY A 280 -15.70 -5.78 5.85
C GLY A 280 -15.31 -6.40 7.19
N VAL A 281 -15.12 -7.72 7.29
CA VAL A 281 -14.85 -8.45 8.56
C VAL A 281 -13.59 -8.01 9.32
N PHE A 282 -12.65 -7.33 8.66
CA PHE A 282 -11.42 -6.77 9.25
C PHE A 282 -11.45 -5.24 9.30
N SER A 283 -12.62 -4.62 9.10
CA SER A 283 -12.78 -3.18 9.27
C SER A 283 -12.76 -2.82 10.76
N PRO A 284 -12.29 -1.61 11.15
CA PRO A 284 -12.28 -1.20 12.55
C PRO A 284 -13.71 -1.16 13.11
N ALA A 285 -14.13 -2.22 13.79
CA ALA A 285 -15.52 -2.43 14.20
C ALA A 285 -15.88 -1.59 15.43
N HIS A 286 -14.88 -1.15 16.18
CA HIS A 286 -15.03 -0.45 17.46
C HIS A 286 -14.63 1.03 17.39
N GLY A 287 -14.72 1.62 16.19
CA GLY A 287 -14.43 3.04 15.95
C GLY A 287 -13.02 3.32 15.46
N ARG A 288 -12.76 4.60 15.19
CA ARG A 288 -11.44 5.13 14.79
C ARG A 288 -10.96 6.13 15.85
N PRO A 289 -9.65 6.37 15.96
CA PRO A 289 -9.13 7.35 16.89
C PRO A 289 -9.73 8.73 16.62
N ASP A 290 -10.13 9.42 17.68
CA ASP A 290 -10.59 10.80 17.62
C ASP A 290 -9.38 11.74 17.46
N MET A 291 -9.04 12.01 16.20
CA MET A 291 -7.93 12.89 15.85
C MET A 291 -8.22 14.36 16.18
N ALA A 292 -9.48 14.77 16.27
CA ALA A 292 -9.85 16.13 16.66
C ALA A 292 -9.57 16.31 18.15
N ALA A 293 -10.02 15.38 19.00
CA ALA A 293 -9.77 15.40 20.44
C ALA A 293 -8.27 15.25 20.77
N TYR A 294 -7.53 14.43 20.01
CA TYR A 294 -6.06 14.29 20.15
C TYR A 294 -5.31 15.59 19.85
N ARG A 295 -5.73 16.31 18.81
CA ARG A 295 -5.12 17.60 18.43
C ARG A 295 -5.55 18.72 19.37
N GLY A 296 -6.76 18.65 19.91
CA GLY A 296 -7.40 19.68 20.74
C GLY A 296 -7.85 20.91 19.94
N GLU A 297 -8.73 21.69 20.56
CA GLU A 297 -9.15 22.99 20.04
C GLU A 297 -7.98 23.96 19.99
N PRO A 298 -7.97 24.94 19.06
CA PRO A 298 -6.95 25.98 19.04
C PRO A 298 -6.95 26.73 20.39
N GLY A 299 -5.85 26.64 21.13
CA GLY A 299 -5.70 27.42 22.37
C GLY A 299 -5.51 28.92 22.09
N ASP A 300 -5.80 29.74 23.08
CA ASP A 300 -5.61 31.21 23.05
C ASP A 300 -4.13 31.65 23.06
N GLY A 301 -3.20 30.68 23.13
CA GLY A 301 -1.77 30.92 23.21
C GLY A 301 -1.19 31.46 21.91
N ASN A 302 -0.81 32.74 21.91
CA ASN A 302 -0.09 33.35 20.81
C ASN A 302 1.40 32.96 20.88
N ALA A 303 1.75 31.78 20.37
CA ALA A 303 3.14 31.32 20.27
C ALA A 303 3.87 32.10 19.16
N SER A 304 4.30 33.32 19.46
CA SER A 304 4.91 34.25 18.50
C SER A 304 6.14 33.66 17.80
N VAL A 305 6.92 32.83 18.50
CA VAL A 305 8.07 32.11 17.95
C VAL A 305 7.68 31.19 16.80
N LEU A 306 6.52 30.53 16.89
CA LEU A 306 6.01 29.66 15.84
C LEU A 306 5.39 30.44 14.68
N GLN A 307 5.26 31.76 14.79
CA GLN A 307 4.82 32.65 13.73
C GLN A 307 5.99 33.25 12.93
N ASP A 308 7.25 32.96 13.30
CA ASP A 308 8.47 33.40 12.60
C ASP A 308 9.20 32.22 11.93
N PRO A 309 8.82 31.83 10.70
CA PRO A 309 9.50 30.78 9.94
C PRO A 309 11.00 31.06 9.75
N ALA A 310 11.38 32.32 9.50
CA ALA A 310 12.77 32.70 9.28
C ALA A 310 13.62 32.53 10.54
N GLY A 311 13.08 32.88 11.71
CA GLY A 311 13.67 32.59 13.02
C GLY A 311 13.83 31.10 13.26
N MET A 312 12.79 30.30 13.00
CA MET A 312 12.84 28.84 13.15
C MET A 312 13.90 28.20 12.24
N LEU A 313 13.96 28.60 10.96
CA LEU A 313 14.95 28.09 10.00
C LEU A 313 16.39 28.43 10.42
N ARG A 314 16.63 29.63 10.97
CA ARG A 314 17.93 30.00 11.54
C ARG A 314 18.29 29.14 12.75
N ALA A 315 17.38 29.01 13.73
CA ALA A 315 17.62 28.21 14.93
C ALA A 315 17.87 26.72 14.62
N LEU A 316 17.15 26.15 13.65
CA LEU A 316 17.42 24.80 13.13
C LEU A 316 18.78 24.74 12.44
N GLY A 317 19.10 25.76 11.64
CA GLY A 317 20.34 25.86 10.90
C GLY A 317 21.59 25.94 11.79
N ASP A 318 21.48 26.62 12.94
CA ASP A 318 22.54 26.75 13.95
C ASP A 318 22.86 25.39 14.61
N GLN A 319 21.89 24.47 14.66
CA GLN A 319 22.08 23.09 15.10
C GLN A 319 22.50 22.13 13.97
N GLY A 320 22.84 22.66 12.80
CA GLY A 320 23.22 21.87 11.63
C GLY A 320 22.04 21.18 10.93
N PHE A 321 20.79 21.52 11.26
CA PHE A 321 19.60 20.94 10.63
C PHE A 321 19.15 21.80 9.44
N ARG A 322 19.17 21.24 8.23
CA ARG A 322 18.77 21.93 6.99
C ARG A 322 17.36 21.50 6.61
N ALA A 323 16.36 22.24 7.08
CA ALA A 323 14.97 21.92 6.81
C ALA A 323 14.58 22.17 5.34
N VAL A 324 13.87 21.22 4.75
CA VAL A 324 13.24 21.33 3.41
C VAL A 324 11.73 21.52 3.51
N GLU A 325 11.15 21.23 4.68
CA GLU A 325 9.73 21.37 4.95
C GLU A 325 9.46 21.69 6.43
N LEU A 326 8.52 22.59 6.69
CA LEU A 326 7.99 22.87 8.03
C LEU A 326 6.48 22.62 8.04
N GLN A 327 5.96 21.94 9.07
CA GLN A 327 4.53 21.64 9.21
C GLN A 327 4.00 22.18 10.53
N TRP A 328 3.01 23.07 10.49
CA TRP A 328 2.35 23.61 11.67
C TRP A 328 1.26 22.67 12.14
N ARG A 329 1.41 22.22 13.39
CA ARG A 329 0.57 21.18 13.98
C ARG A 329 0.13 21.59 15.39
N ARG A 330 -0.79 20.81 15.93
CA ARG A 330 -1.28 20.94 17.30
C ARG A 330 -1.34 19.58 17.97
N LEU A 331 -1.07 19.58 19.27
CA LEU A 331 -1.23 18.45 20.16
C LEU A 331 -1.84 18.97 21.45
N ASP A 332 -2.99 18.43 21.84
CA ASP A 332 -3.74 18.89 23.01
C ASP A 332 -3.91 20.42 23.10
N GLY A 333 -4.24 21.05 21.97
CA GLY A 333 -4.40 22.50 21.82
C GLY A 333 -3.08 23.29 21.78
N THR A 334 -1.94 22.66 22.09
CA THR A 334 -0.63 23.30 22.08
C THR A 334 -0.02 23.26 20.67
N PRO A 335 0.33 24.42 20.07
CA PRO A 335 0.96 24.46 18.76
C PRO A 335 2.42 24.00 18.81
N TYR A 336 2.85 23.33 17.74
CA TYR A 336 4.26 23.02 17.48
C TYR A 336 4.50 22.97 15.98
N VAL A 337 5.77 23.09 15.58
CA VAL A 337 6.19 22.92 14.19
C VAL A 337 7.04 21.67 14.06
N LEU A 338 6.72 20.85 13.08
CA LEU A 338 7.53 19.71 12.69
C LEU A 338 8.37 20.08 11.48
N ALA A 339 9.68 20.10 11.63
CA ALA A 339 10.63 20.34 10.55
C ALA A 339 11.14 19.00 10.01
N TYR A 340 11.27 18.88 8.69
CA TYR A 340 11.91 17.75 8.01
C TYR A 340 13.10 18.22 7.19
N ASP A 341 14.16 17.41 7.13
CA ASP A 341 15.25 17.56 6.17
C ASP A 341 15.05 16.66 4.93
N ALA A 342 15.96 16.77 3.96
CA ALA A 342 15.91 15.99 2.72
C ALA A 342 16.05 14.46 2.94
N ALA A 343 16.67 14.05 4.05
CA ALA A 343 16.77 12.64 4.44
C ALA A 343 15.54 12.16 5.23
N GLY A 344 14.59 13.05 5.52
CA GLY A 344 13.39 12.83 6.33
C GLY A 344 13.65 12.59 7.82
N ALA A 345 14.80 13.02 8.34
CA ALA A 345 14.93 13.26 9.76
C ALA A 345 14.00 14.41 10.17
N SER A 346 13.49 14.36 11.41
CA SER A 346 12.56 15.38 11.91
C SER A 346 13.07 16.09 13.15
N ARG A 347 12.61 17.33 13.35
CA ARG A 347 12.78 18.12 14.58
C ARG A 347 11.46 18.76 14.99
N LEU A 348 11.19 18.73 16.29
CA LEU A 348 10.08 19.42 16.92
C LEU A 348 10.55 20.81 17.32
N VAL A 349 9.84 21.84 16.87
CA VAL A 349 10.04 23.22 17.28
C VAL A 349 8.83 23.66 18.08
N ARG A 350 9.05 24.10 19.32
CA ARG A 350 8.00 24.54 20.25
C ARG A 350 8.38 25.90 20.83
N ASP A 351 7.40 26.58 21.41
CA ASP A 351 7.68 27.75 22.23
C ASP A 351 8.42 27.31 23.52
N GLY A 352 9.67 27.76 23.68
CA GLY A 352 10.48 27.50 24.86
C GLY A 352 10.27 28.52 25.98
N GLY A 353 9.41 29.53 25.77
CA GLY A 353 9.30 30.70 26.62
C GLY A 353 10.34 31.77 26.28
N HIS A 354 10.12 32.98 26.80
CA HIS A 354 11.01 34.14 26.60
C HIS A 354 11.33 34.48 25.13
N GLY A 355 10.44 34.13 24.20
CA GLY A 355 10.64 34.39 22.77
C GLY A 355 11.67 33.49 22.09
N GLN A 356 12.05 32.36 22.70
CA GLN A 356 13.02 31.42 22.14
C GLN A 356 12.36 30.12 21.70
N ALA A 357 12.86 29.56 20.60
CA ALA A 357 12.44 28.26 20.10
C ALA A 357 13.10 27.12 20.90
N SER A 358 12.28 26.22 21.44
CA SER A 358 12.76 24.94 21.98
C SER A 358 12.76 23.90 20.88
N ILE A 359 13.94 23.38 20.53
CA ILE A 359 14.11 22.36 19.49
C ILE A 359 14.40 21.01 20.16
N ALA A 360 13.65 19.98 19.78
CA ALA A 360 13.83 18.61 20.26
C ALA A 360 13.80 17.60 19.10
N ALA A 361 14.51 16.48 19.25
CA ALA A 361 14.48 15.40 18.27
C ALA A 361 13.17 14.59 18.31
N GLN A 362 12.55 14.49 19.50
CA GLN A 362 11.35 13.69 19.74
C GLN A 362 10.62 14.16 21.00
N TRP A 363 9.35 13.77 21.09
CA TRP A 363 8.53 13.85 22.28
C TRP A 363 8.95 12.79 23.31
N THR A 364 8.68 13.07 24.57
CA THR A 364 8.66 12.04 25.62
C THR A 364 7.26 11.43 25.72
N ALA A 365 7.16 10.18 26.19
CA ALA A 365 5.87 9.52 26.35
C ALA A 365 4.91 10.31 27.28
N SER A 366 5.45 10.89 28.36
CA SER A 366 4.67 11.71 29.30
C SER A 366 4.08 12.96 28.67
N GLN A 367 4.73 13.55 27.65
CA GLN A 367 4.19 14.69 26.91
C GLN A 367 3.03 14.30 25.98
N LEU A 368 3.02 13.08 25.43
CA LEU A 368 1.96 12.63 24.51
C LEU A 368 0.76 12.02 25.23
N LEU A 369 0.97 11.39 26.39
CA LEU A 369 -0.08 10.64 27.10
C LEU A 369 -1.37 11.46 27.39
N PRO A 370 -1.32 12.74 27.81
CA PRO A 370 -2.53 13.53 28.04
C PRO A 370 -3.41 13.65 26.79
N ALA A 371 -2.80 13.97 25.65
CA ALA A 371 -3.46 14.03 24.35
C ALA A 371 -3.96 12.64 23.93
N ALA A 372 -3.10 11.63 24.05
CA ALA A 372 -3.36 10.28 23.56
C ALA A 372 -4.53 9.59 24.29
N ARG A 373 -4.77 9.92 25.57
CA ARG A 373 -5.95 9.46 26.32
C ARG A 373 -7.27 9.88 25.68
N LYS A 374 -7.27 10.94 24.86
CA LYS A 374 -8.47 11.47 24.20
C LYS A 374 -8.76 10.77 22.86
N LEU A 375 -7.88 9.89 22.39
CA LEU A 375 -8.09 9.16 21.13
C LEU A 375 -9.31 8.23 21.18
N PHE A 376 -9.65 7.70 22.35
CA PHE A 376 -10.81 6.85 22.57
C PHE A 376 -11.41 7.16 23.94
N ALA A 377 -12.72 6.93 24.10
CA ALA A 377 -13.40 7.10 25.38
C ALA A 377 -12.96 6.04 26.43
N ALA A 378 -12.54 4.87 25.98
CA ALA A 378 -12.03 3.82 26.86
C ALA A 378 -10.67 4.19 27.46
N PRO A 379 -10.34 3.76 28.68
CA PRO A 379 -9.05 4.05 29.28
C PRO A 379 -7.91 3.28 28.60
N ILE A 380 -6.70 3.83 28.69
CA ILE A 380 -5.46 3.13 28.33
C ILE A 380 -5.19 2.07 29.40
N SER A 381 -5.10 0.80 28.98
CA SER A 381 -4.79 -0.35 29.84
C SER A 381 -3.30 -0.64 29.96
N ALA A 382 -2.51 -0.28 28.94
CA ALA A 382 -1.06 -0.39 28.95
C ALA A 382 -0.43 0.61 27.99
N ASP A 383 0.75 1.12 28.35
CA ASP A 383 1.61 1.92 27.49
C ASP A 383 3.04 1.37 27.51
N ARG A 384 3.76 1.52 26.40
CA ARG A 384 5.16 1.13 26.27
C ARG A 384 5.84 1.89 25.15
N VAL A 385 7.02 2.45 25.40
CA VAL A 385 7.91 2.92 24.35
C VAL A 385 8.65 1.73 23.74
N LEU A 386 8.65 1.65 22.41
CA LEU A 386 9.36 0.63 21.65
C LEU A 386 10.47 1.28 20.84
N ASP A 387 11.71 0.83 21.07
CA ASP A 387 12.89 1.19 20.26
C ASP A 387 13.16 0.17 19.14
N ARG A 388 12.27 -0.82 19.00
CA ARG A 388 12.32 -1.85 17.96
C ARG A 388 10.93 -2.19 17.47
N TYR A 389 10.85 -2.62 16.23
CA TYR A 389 9.60 -3.06 15.61
C TYR A 389 9.02 -4.29 16.31
N ASP A 390 7.69 -4.37 16.28
CA ASP A 390 6.92 -5.52 16.76
C ASP A 390 6.06 -6.12 15.65
N ASP A 391 5.25 -7.12 15.98
CA ASP A 391 4.45 -7.85 15.01
C ASP A 391 3.39 -6.99 14.31
N TYR A 392 3.10 -5.76 14.76
CA TYR A 392 2.07 -4.90 14.15
C TYR A 392 2.61 -3.55 13.67
N TYR A 393 3.77 -3.12 14.16
CA TYR A 393 4.43 -1.88 13.75
C TYR A 393 5.86 -2.14 13.25
N TYR A 394 6.02 -2.11 11.93
CA TYR A 394 7.25 -2.47 11.21
C TYR A 394 7.16 -1.92 9.77
N PRO A 395 8.30 -1.57 9.15
CA PRO A 395 8.34 -1.09 7.77
C PRO A 395 8.24 -2.26 6.79
N ARG A 396 7.82 -1.93 5.57
CA ARG A 396 7.85 -2.82 4.41
C ARG A 396 8.64 -2.14 3.30
N GLN A 397 9.29 -2.95 2.46
CA GLN A 397 9.96 -2.48 1.26
C GLN A 397 9.03 -1.60 0.40
N PRO A 398 9.54 -0.60 -0.32
CA PRO A 398 8.74 0.35 -1.09
C PRO A 398 7.81 -0.34 -2.10
N GLU A 399 8.23 -1.47 -2.67
CA GLU A 399 7.52 -2.26 -3.68
C GLU A 399 6.23 -2.86 -3.14
N ALA A 400 6.18 -3.15 -1.83
CA ALA A 400 5.00 -3.75 -1.21
C ALA A 400 3.79 -2.79 -1.29
N MET A 401 2.60 -3.35 -1.46
CA MET A 401 1.34 -2.59 -1.51
C MET A 401 1.13 -1.70 -0.27
N ASN A 402 1.46 -2.23 0.92
CA ASN A 402 1.41 -1.53 2.19
C ASN A 402 2.78 -0.95 2.61
N GLY A 403 3.75 -0.88 1.69
CA GLY A 403 5.04 -0.23 1.88
C GLY A 403 5.00 1.27 1.59
N ALA A 404 6.17 1.91 1.57
CA ALA A 404 6.31 3.36 1.43
C ALA A 404 5.62 4.19 2.54
N GLN A 405 5.52 3.61 3.73
CA GLN A 405 5.07 4.31 4.93
C GLN A 405 6.24 4.51 5.89
N TRP A 406 6.32 5.71 6.48
CA TRP A 406 7.26 5.96 7.57
C TRP A 406 6.81 5.18 8.81
N ARG A 407 7.73 4.37 9.34
CA ARG A 407 7.56 3.64 10.59
C ARG A 407 8.71 4.04 11.51
N GLY A 408 8.65 5.26 12.03
CA GLY A 408 9.69 5.82 12.87
C GLY A 408 9.78 5.11 14.22
N LEU A 409 10.99 5.05 14.75
CA LEU A 409 11.30 4.65 16.11
C LEU A 409 12.06 5.80 16.79
N PRO A 410 11.91 6.00 18.11
CA PRO A 410 11.06 5.23 19.02
C PRO A 410 9.55 5.50 18.82
N VAL A 411 8.71 4.51 19.14
CA VAL A 411 7.24 4.61 19.01
C VAL A 411 6.57 4.32 20.35
N LEU A 412 5.58 5.12 20.73
CA LEU A 412 4.73 4.86 21.89
C LEU A 412 3.58 3.94 21.48
N ARG A 413 3.58 2.72 22.00
CA ARG A 413 2.48 1.77 21.87
C ARG A 413 1.51 1.95 23.03
N LEU A 414 0.23 2.10 22.73
CA LEU A 414 -0.87 2.19 23.68
C LEU A 414 -1.89 1.09 23.40
N ASP A 415 -2.36 0.42 24.45
CA ASP A 415 -3.42 -0.58 24.41
C ASP A 415 -4.64 -0.04 25.16
N PHE A 416 -5.77 0.13 24.48
CA PHE A 416 -7.03 0.62 25.05
C PHE A 416 -7.91 -0.54 25.56
N ALA A 417 -8.66 -0.27 26.62
CA ALA A 417 -9.61 -1.22 27.23
C ALA A 417 -11.01 -1.17 26.58
N ASP A 418 -11.11 -0.80 25.30
CA ASP A 418 -12.34 -0.85 24.53
C ASP A 418 -12.68 -2.29 24.10
N ALA A 419 -13.88 -2.51 23.58
CA ALA A 419 -14.32 -3.83 23.12
C ALA A 419 -13.41 -4.44 22.02
N GLY A 420 -12.75 -3.59 21.24
CA GLY A 420 -11.78 -4.00 20.22
C GLY A 420 -10.39 -4.32 20.75
N ALA A 421 -10.10 -4.03 22.03
CA ALA A 421 -8.76 -4.02 22.62
C ALA A 421 -7.78 -3.27 21.69
N THR A 422 -8.14 -2.05 21.31
CA THR A 422 -7.51 -1.28 20.24
C THR A 422 -6.09 -0.92 20.61
N ARG A 423 -5.17 -1.17 19.67
CA ARG A 423 -3.75 -0.84 19.82
C ARG A 423 -3.40 0.34 18.94
N VAL A 424 -2.79 1.35 19.54
CA VAL A 424 -2.33 2.56 18.86
C VAL A 424 -0.81 2.67 18.94
N TYR A 425 -0.20 3.16 17.86
CA TYR A 425 1.21 3.47 17.77
C TYR A 425 1.37 4.94 17.43
N ILE A 426 2.07 5.69 18.29
CA ILE A 426 2.36 7.12 18.10
C ILE A 426 3.87 7.30 17.91
N ASP A 427 4.29 7.82 16.77
CA ASP A 427 5.71 8.08 16.48
C ASP A 427 6.21 9.19 17.41
N LEU A 428 7.20 8.90 18.25
CA LEU A 428 7.70 9.91 19.20
C LEU A 428 8.42 11.05 18.51
N ARG A 429 8.98 10.86 17.31
CA ARG A 429 9.69 11.92 16.59
C ARG A 429 8.77 12.98 16.01
N THR A 430 7.52 12.62 15.73
CA THR A 430 6.55 13.50 15.05
C THR A 430 5.29 13.79 15.86
N GLY A 431 4.93 12.92 16.80
CA GLY A 431 3.64 12.94 17.50
C GLY A 431 2.48 12.40 16.65
N ASP A 432 2.74 11.81 15.49
CA ASP A 432 1.69 11.25 14.63
C ASP A 432 1.20 9.91 15.14
N VAL A 433 -0.13 9.74 15.10
CA VAL A 433 -0.75 8.42 15.21
C VAL A 433 -0.44 7.62 13.95
N ALA A 434 0.66 6.85 14.01
CA ALA A 434 1.22 6.12 12.87
C ALA A 434 0.49 4.80 12.58
N ALA A 435 -0.21 4.22 13.56
CA ALA A 435 -1.18 3.13 13.33
C ALA A 435 -2.21 3.06 14.45
N SER A 436 -3.42 2.59 14.11
CA SER A 436 -4.45 2.17 15.04
C SER A 436 -5.07 0.88 14.51
N LEU A 437 -5.05 -0.17 15.33
CA LEU A 437 -5.46 -1.52 14.95
C LEU A 437 -6.31 -2.13 16.06
N ASP A 438 -7.59 -2.39 15.78
CA ASP A 438 -8.42 -3.21 16.67
C ASP A 438 -8.11 -4.71 16.53
N ARG A 439 -8.76 -5.55 17.34
CA ARG A 439 -8.58 -7.01 17.29
C ARG A 439 -8.86 -7.59 15.89
N SER A 440 -9.87 -7.10 15.18
CA SER A 440 -10.25 -7.64 13.87
C SER A 440 -9.17 -7.33 12.83
N GLN A 441 -8.62 -6.11 12.84
CA GLN A 441 -7.51 -5.69 11.98
C GLN A 441 -6.22 -6.45 12.31
N ARG A 442 -5.96 -6.71 13.60
CA ARG A 442 -4.82 -7.54 14.02
C ARG A 442 -4.94 -8.99 13.55
N VAL A 443 -6.14 -9.55 13.51
CA VAL A 443 -6.38 -10.87 12.89
C VAL A 443 -6.19 -10.79 11.37
N GLY A 444 -6.75 -9.78 10.72
CA GLY A 444 -6.62 -9.56 9.27
C GLY A 444 -5.16 -9.49 8.82
N ARG A 445 -4.29 -8.85 9.61
CA ARG A 445 -2.84 -8.85 9.40
C ARG A 445 -2.26 -10.26 9.31
N TRP A 446 -2.58 -11.14 10.25
CA TRP A 446 -2.05 -12.50 10.22
C TRP A 446 -2.60 -13.29 9.03
N LEU A 447 -3.91 -13.15 8.75
CA LEU A 447 -4.57 -13.87 7.67
C LEU A 447 -4.17 -13.40 6.27
N PHE A 448 -3.75 -12.14 6.13
CA PHE A 448 -3.23 -11.62 4.87
C PHE A 448 -1.72 -11.47 4.92
N ASN A 449 -1.19 -10.44 5.57
CA ASN A 449 0.19 -10.06 5.37
C ASN A 449 1.20 -11.14 5.80
N PHE A 450 0.92 -11.89 6.88
CA PHE A 450 1.78 -13.01 7.25
C PHE A 450 1.60 -14.20 6.30
N LEU A 451 0.39 -14.74 6.14
CA LEU A 451 0.17 -15.91 5.29
C LEU A 451 0.55 -15.69 3.83
N HIS A 452 0.40 -14.47 3.32
CA HIS A 452 0.64 -14.11 1.93
C HIS A 452 2.07 -13.63 1.67
N SER A 453 2.59 -12.71 2.51
CA SER A 453 3.88 -12.05 2.28
C SER A 453 4.96 -12.45 3.29
N TRP A 454 4.66 -13.29 4.28
CA TRP A 454 5.62 -13.78 5.28
C TRP A 454 6.31 -12.63 6.04
N ASP A 455 5.50 -11.68 6.51
CA ASP A 455 5.98 -10.34 6.87
C ASP A 455 6.17 -10.10 8.37
N THR A 456 6.74 -11.08 9.08
CA THR A 456 7.16 -10.86 10.46
C THR A 456 8.45 -10.02 10.51
N PRO A 457 8.67 -9.24 11.58
CA PRO A 457 9.93 -8.50 11.75
C PRO A 457 11.18 -9.38 11.70
N ALA A 458 11.08 -10.67 12.06
CA ALA A 458 12.17 -11.62 11.93
C ALA A 458 12.48 -11.95 10.46
N LEU A 459 11.46 -12.28 9.67
CA LEU A 459 11.63 -12.65 8.26
C LEU A 459 11.99 -11.47 7.37
N LEU A 460 11.51 -10.26 7.70
CA LEU A 460 11.84 -9.05 6.95
C LEU A 460 13.28 -8.56 7.19
N ARG A 461 13.88 -8.90 8.34
CA ARG A 461 15.30 -8.62 8.59
C ARG A 461 16.21 -9.46 7.69
N ASP A 462 15.82 -10.70 7.39
CA ASP A 462 16.53 -11.57 6.45
C ASP A 462 15.81 -11.61 5.10
N GLY A 463 15.77 -10.44 4.43
CA GLY A 463 15.02 -10.24 3.20
C GLY A 463 15.40 -11.23 2.09
N LEU A 464 16.69 -11.60 2.00
CA LEU A 464 17.17 -12.52 0.97
C LEU A 464 16.63 -13.94 1.16
N LEU A 465 16.71 -14.51 2.36
CA LEU A 465 16.18 -15.85 2.61
C LEU A 465 14.66 -15.88 2.46
N ARG A 466 13.98 -14.82 2.90
CA ARG A 466 12.54 -14.66 2.69
C ARG A 466 12.19 -14.66 1.20
N ASP A 467 12.85 -13.84 0.40
CA ASP A 467 12.57 -13.73 -1.03
C ASP A 467 12.87 -15.04 -1.77
N LEU A 468 13.98 -15.70 -1.44
CA LEU A 468 14.31 -17.02 -1.98
C LEU A 468 13.22 -18.05 -1.64
N ALA A 469 12.74 -18.08 -0.40
CA ALA A 469 11.66 -18.97 0.01
C ALA A 469 10.37 -18.69 -0.78
N LEU A 470 9.98 -17.41 -0.91
CA LEU A 470 8.79 -17.02 -1.68
C LEU A 470 8.93 -17.39 -3.16
N ILE A 471 10.12 -17.25 -3.76
CA ILE A 471 10.38 -17.65 -5.15
C ILE A 471 10.27 -19.17 -5.31
N VAL A 472 10.93 -19.96 -4.46
CA VAL A 472 10.89 -21.43 -4.52
C VAL A 472 9.46 -21.95 -4.36
N LEU A 473 8.70 -21.38 -3.43
CA LEU A 473 7.30 -21.72 -3.22
C LEU A 473 6.41 -21.31 -4.41
N SER A 474 6.69 -20.15 -5.02
CA SER A 474 6.01 -19.69 -6.25
C SER A 474 6.28 -20.61 -7.43
N LEU A 475 7.52 -21.09 -7.58
CA LEU A 475 7.88 -22.08 -8.60
C LEU A 475 7.11 -23.39 -8.39
N GLY A 476 6.96 -23.84 -7.13
CA GLY A 476 6.12 -24.99 -6.80
C GLY A 476 4.67 -24.81 -7.27
N GLY A 477 4.06 -23.66 -6.95
CA GLY A 477 2.71 -23.30 -7.42
C GLY A 477 2.60 -23.18 -8.95
N LEU A 478 3.62 -22.65 -9.60
CA LEU A 478 3.71 -22.56 -11.05
C LEU A 478 3.77 -23.95 -11.70
N ILE A 479 4.56 -24.89 -11.15
CA ILE A 479 4.62 -26.27 -11.63
C ILE A 479 3.26 -26.97 -11.51
N VAL A 480 2.58 -26.81 -10.36
CA VAL A 480 1.24 -27.36 -10.15
C VAL A 480 0.25 -26.77 -11.17
N SER A 481 0.34 -25.47 -11.42
CA SER A 481 -0.53 -24.78 -12.38
C SER A 481 -0.26 -25.23 -13.82
N ILE A 482 1.00 -25.26 -14.28
CA ILE A 482 1.39 -25.68 -15.63
C ILE A 482 0.96 -27.13 -15.89
N THR A 483 1.23 -28.04 -14.94
CA THR A 483 0.79 -29.44 -15.07
C THR A 483 -0.73 -29.53 -15.22
N GLY A 484 -1.48 -28.74 -14.44
CA GLY A 484 -2.95 -28.62 -14.55
C GLY A 484 -3.43 -28.09 -15.90
N ILE A 485 -2.77 -27.06 -16.45
CA ILE A 485 -3.05 -26.51 -17.79
C ILE A 485 -2.87 -27.59 -18.86
N VAL A 486 -1.76 -28.33 -18.83
CA VAL A 486 -1.47 -29.38 -19.82
C VAL A 486 -2.52 -30.49 -19.76
N ILE A 487 -2.90 -30.92 -18.55
CA ILE A 487 -3.96 -31.91 -18.33
C ILE A 487 -5.30 -31.40 -18.91
N GLY A 488 -5.66 -30.16 -18.58
CA GLY A 488 -6.89 -29.51 -19.06
C GLY A 488 -6.93 -29.41 -20.59
N TRP A 489 -5.86 -28.94 -21.20
CA TRP A 489 -5.71 -28.80 -22.65
C TRP A 489 -5.88 -30.13 -23.38
N ARG A 490 -5.15 -31.17 -22.96
CA ARG A 490 -5.23 -32.52 -23.55
C ARG A 490 -6.66 -33.05 -23.51
N ARG A 491 -7.35 -32.82 -22.39
CA ARG A 491 -8.73 -33.26 -22.19
C ARG A 491 -9.72 -32.53 -23.11
N LEU A 492 -9.60 -31.21 -23.23
CA LEU A 492 -10.43 -30.42 -24.13
C LEU A 492 -10.22 -30.85 -25.58
N ARG A 493 -8.98 -31.10 -26.00
CA ARG A 493 -8.63 -31.57 -27.35
C ARG A 493 -9.32 -32.90 -27.70
N VAL A 494 -9.36 -33.84 -26.75
CA VAL A 494 -10.09 -35.11 -26.92
C VAL A 494 -11.62 -34.91 -26.93
N GLY A 495 -12.15 -33.98 -26.14
CA GLY A 495 -13.57 -33.62 -26.14
C GLY A 495 -14.02 -33.02 -27.47
N PHE A 496 -13.25 -32.08 -28.03
CA PHE A 496 -13.51 -31.48 -29.35
C PHE A 496 -13.34 -32.46 -30.51
N ALA A 497 -12.45 -33.45 -30.39
CA ALA A 497 -12.30 -34.52 -31.38
C ALA A 497 -13.45 -35.54 -31.37
N ARG A 498 -14.25 -35.59 -30.30
CA ARG A 498 -15.40 -36.50 -30.13
C ARG A 498 -16.76 -35.85 -30.44
N LEU A 499 -16.80 -34.59 -30.86
CA LEU A 499 -18.04 -33.97 -31.33
C LEU A 499 -18.48 -34.66 -32.64
N PRO A 500 -19.76 -35.08 -32.78
CA PRO A 500 -20.26 -35.72 -33.99
C PRO A 500 -20.00 -34.85 -35.23
N VAL A 501 -19.57 -35.49 -36.32
CA VAL A 501 -19.26 -34.87 -37.63
C VAL A 501 -20.41 -34.02 -38.18
N SER A 502 -21.65 -34.19 -37.70
CA SER A 502 -22.82 -33.42 -38.11
C SER A 502 -22.78 -31.93 -37.75
N GLN A 503 -22.00 -31.50 -36.74
CA GLN A 503 -21.89 -30.08 -36.39
C GLN A 503 -20.68 -29.36 -37.02
N ARG A 504 -19.74 -30.08 -37.64
CA ARG A 504 -18.62 -29.47 -38.36
C ARG A 504 -19.01 -28.89 -39.72
N LYS A 505 -20.09 -29.38 -40.34
CA LYS A 505 -20.55 -28.93 -41.66
C LYS A 505 -21.41 -27.65 -41.64
N HIS A 506 -22.11 -27.35 -40.54
CA HIS A 506 -22.99 -26.17 -40.49
C HIS A 506 -22.28 -24.82 -40.35
N ARG A 507 -20.98 -24.80 -40.03
CA ARG A 507 -20.22 -23.55 -39.87
C ARG A 507 -19.34 -23.18 -41.06
N LYS A 508 -19.23 -24.04 -42.07
CA LYS A 508 -18.61 -23.74 -43.37
C LYS A 508 -19.62 -23.38 -44.48
N ALA A 509 -20.93 -23.47 -44.21
CA ALA A 509 -21.98 -23.11 -45.16
C ALA A 509 -22.68 -21.77 -44.81
N ARG A 510 -22.04 -20.93 -43.98
CA ARG A 510 -22.45 -19.55 -43.68
C ARG A 510 -21.26 -18.58 -43.78
N GLN A 511 -20.39 -18.83 -44.76
CA GLN A 511 -19.51 -17.80 -45.33
C GLN A 511 -19.95 -17.60 -46.77
#